data_AF-A0A7S3BAD7-F1
#
_entry.id   AF-A0A7S3BAD7-F1
#
_cell.length_a   1.000
_cell.length_b   1.000
_cell.length_c   1.000
_cell.angle_alpha   90.00
_cell.angle_beta   90.00
_cell.angle_gamma   90.00
#
_symmetry.space_group_name_H-M   'P 1'
#
loop_
_entity.id
_entity.type
_entity.pdbx_description
1 polymer ?
#
loop_
_entity_poly.entity_id
_entity_poly.type
_entity_poly.pdbx_seq_one_letter_code
_entity_poly.pdbx_strand_id
1 'polypeptide(L)'
;MALMGYLAELRDGLALARALGRILVLPSMLCYCDRLWAGSDNILAAGCMYPGSEGAPFLPFKCPMDHVLSPAAWQRANLDFRDSSFLTRPQLQPALANSTVDVSLVPPVDSKLGQSLPATTPSTAMLPMHTTTDEAVRLLGSGAAGSATLLRIPHARGILCGLGSASEVAEFHRIARVLTTPAWCTRCHGGCQRLLARWFKPDELPGAGRGTTEWCMQPPRPPAFSFGKCVLNTVPSS
;
A
#
# COMPACT_ATOMS: atom_id res chain seq x y z
N MET A 1 -8.96 -9.43 -1.19
CA MET A 1 -7.73 -9.68 -0.40
C MET A 1 -6.54 -8.80 -0.81
N ALA A 2 -6.19 -8.67 -2.10
CA ALA A 2 -5.05 -7.86 -2.55
C ALA A 2 -5.09 -6.39 -2.10
N LEU A 3 -6.26 -5.74 -2.17
CA LEU A 3 -6.42 -4.34 -1.75
C LEU A 3 -6.25 -4.13 -0.23
N MET A 4 -6.61 -5.12 0.59
CA MET A 4 -6.36 -5.09 2.03
C MET A 4 -4.86 -5.18 2.31
N GLY A 5 -4.18 -6.10 1.63
CA GLY A 5 -2.73 -6.22 1.68
C GLY A 5 -2.02 -4.92 1.28
N TYR A 6 -2.54 -4.19 0.30
CA TYR A 6 -1.94 -2.92 -0.12
C TYR A 6 -2.10 -1.78 0.88
N LEU A 7 -3.30 -1.60 1.46
CA LEU A 7 -3.44 -0.65 2.58
C LEU A 7 -2.50 -1.01 3.73
N ALA A 8 -2.24 -2.31 3.91
CA ALA A 8 -1.29 -2.77 4.88
C ALA A 8 0.17 -2.38 4.55
N GLU A 9 0.60 -2.56 3.30
CA GLU A 9 1.90 -2.05 2.82
C GLU A 9 2.01 -0.54 3.07
N LEU A 10 0.96 0.22 2.74
CA LEU A 10 0.97 1.67 2.86
C LEU A 10 1.03 2.16 4.31
N ARG A 11 0.40 1.45 5.25
CA ARG A 11 0.49 1.79 6.68
C ARG A 11 1.94 1.81 7.11
N ASP A 12 2.66 0.72 6.87
CA ASP A 12 4.00 0.57 7.38
C ASP A 12 4.99 1.43 6.58
N GLY A 13 4.83 1.50 5.26
CA GLY A 13 5.67 2.34 4.41
C GLY A 13 5.53 3.83 4.72
N LEU A 14 4.30 4.32 4.98
CA LEU A 14 4.06 5.72 5.35
C LEU A 14 4.63 6.04 6.73
N ALA A 15 4.46 5.15 7.70
CA ALA A 15 5.03 5.33 9.03
C ALA A 15 6.56 5.40 8.98
N LEU A 16 7.19 4.51 8.21
CA LEU A 16 8.64 4.49 8.06
C LEU A 16 9.15 5.75 7.35
N ALA A 17 8.52 6.15 6.24
CA ALA A 17 8.88 7.37 5.52
C ALA A 17 8.77 8.61 6.41
N ARG A 18 7.73 8.71 7.24
CA ARG A 18 7.56 9.81 8.19
C ARG A 18 8.61 9.81 9.29
N ALA A 19 8.91 8.66 9.89
CA ALA A 19 9.95 8.56 10.92
C ALA A 19 11.33 8.97 10.39
N LEU A 20 11.61 8.68 9.11
CA LEU A 20 12.87 9.03 8.45
C LEU A 20 12.90 10.43 7.82
N GLY A 21 11.75 11.14 7.78
CA GLY A 21 11.63 12.43 7.08
C GLY A 21 11.83 12.33 5.55
N ARG A 22 11.35 11.26 4.92
CA ARG A 22 11.57 10.95 3.49
C ARG A 22 10.28 10.94 2.68
N ILE A 23 10.43 11.14 1.38
CA ILE A 23 9.34 11.03 0.41
C ILE A 23 9.11 9.55 0.09
N LEU A 24 7.90 9.05 0.38
CA LEU A 24 7.53 7.67 0.07
C LEU A 24 7.25 7.51 -1.43
N VAL A 25 7.98 6.61 -2.09
CA VAL A 25 7.57 6.08 -3.40
C VAL A 25 6.56 4.97 -3.14
N LEU A 26 5.31 5.18 -3.56
CA LEU A 26 4.22 4.24 -3.34
C LEU A 26 4.56 2.87 -3.99
N PRO A 27 4.20 1.75 -3.34
CA PRO A 27 4.34 0.45 -3.94
C PRO A 27 3.45 0.34 -5.19
N SER A 28 3.95 -0.36 -6.21
CA SER A 28 3.15 -0.69 -7.40
C SER A 28 2.19 -1.83 -7.08
N MET A 29 0.96 -1.74 -7.55
CA MET A 29 -0.03 -2.83 -7.45
C MET A 29 -0.61 -3.14 -8.84
N LEU A 30 -1.04 -4.39 -9.03
CA LEU A 30 -1.79 -4.80 -10.20
C LEU A 30 -3.29 -4.78 -9.92
N CYS A 31 -4.04 -4.21 -10.86
CA CYS A 31 -5.49 -4.16 -10.87
C CYS A 31 -6.00 -5.22 -11.84
N TYR A 32 -6.93 -6.04 -11.36
CA TYR A 32 -7.60 -7.09 -12.12
C TYR A 32 -9.03 -6.71 -12.49
N CYS A 33 -9.48 -5.53 -12.04
CA CYS A 33 -10.78 -4.98 -12.36
C CYS A 33 -10.66 -3.47 -12.40
N ASP A 34 -11.20 -2.86 -13.45
CA ASP A 34 -11.24 -1.41 -13.55
C ASP A 34 -12.21 -0.81 -12.52
N ARG A 35 -12.06 0.49 -12.26
CA ARG A 35 -12.91 1.24 -11.35
C ARG A 35 -13.48 2.45 -12.07
N LEU A 36 -14.77 2.37 -12.37
CA LEU A 36 -15.52 3.49 -12.92
C LEU A 36 -15.82 4.52 -11.83
N TRP A 37 -15.52 5.78 -12.11
CA TRP A 37 -15.62 6.86 -11.13
C TRP A 37 -17.05 7.12 -10.63
N ALA A 38 -18.06 6.72 -11.39
CA ALA A 38 -19.47 6.87 -11.01
C ALA A 38 -20.11 5.60 -10.42
N GLY A 39 -19.39 4.48 -10.33
CA GLY A 39 -19.95 3.20 -9.87
C GLY A 39 -21.17 2.72 -10.69
N SER A 40 -21.42 3.33 -11.84
CA SER A 40 -22.71 3.33 -12.52
C SER A 40 -22.92 2.15 -13.47
N ASP A 41 -21.88 1.37 -13.75
CA ASP A 41 -21.92 0.41 -14.85
C ASP A 41 -21.72 -1.02 -14.37
N ASN A 42 -22.20 -1.93 -15.21
CA ASN A 42 -22.15 -3.37 -14.97
C ASN A 42 -20.78 -3.95 -15.38
N ILE A 43 -19.71 -3.43 -14.75
CA ILE A 43 -18.34 -3.75 -15.15
C ILE A 43 -18.01 -5.25 -14.99
N LEU A 44 -18.68 -5.93 -14.06
CA LEU A 44 -18.56 -7.37 -13.91
C LEU A 44 -19.11 -8.14 -15.14
N ALA A 45 -20.15 -7.63 -15.79
CA ALA A 45 -20.65 -8.20 -17.04
C ALA A 45 -19.70 -7.93 -18.22
N ALA A 46 -18.97 -6.81 -18.20
CA ALA A 46 -17.93 -6.47 -19.16
C ALA A 46 -16.56 -7.13 -18.85
N GLY A 47 -16.52 -8.17 -18.01
CA GLY A 47 -15.29 -8.89 -17.72
C GLY A 47 -14.25 -8.05 -16.98
N CYS A 48 -14.69 -7.15 -16.10
CA CYS A 48 -13.82 -6.28 -15.31
C CYS A 48 -13.07 -5.19 -16.11
N MET A 49 -13.53 -4.91 -17.32
CA MET A 49 -12.99 -3.89 -18.24
C MET A 49 -14.01 -2.79 -18.48
N TYR A 50 -13.53 -1.57 -18.78
CA TYR A 50 -14.41 -0.48 -19.19
C TYR A 50 -15.30 -0.93 -20.39
N PRO A 51 -16.63 -0.74 -20.35
CA PRO A 51 -17.50 -1.16 -21.45
C PRO A 51 -17.06 -0.59 -22.80
N GLY A 52 -16.92 -1.46 -23.81
CA GLY A 52 -16.34 -1.11 -25.12
C GLY A 52 -14.83 -1.36 -25.25
N SER A 53 -14.15 -1.72 -24.15
CA SER A 53 -12.72 -2.07 -24.14
C SER A 53 -12.46 -3.58 -24.05
N GLU A 54 -13.51 -4.40 -24.12
CA GLU A 54 -13.43 -5.86 -23.91
C GLU A 54 -12.61 -6.58 -25.00
N GLY A 55 -12.41 -5.94 -26.16
CA GLY A 55 -11.62 -6.46 -27.27
C GLY A 55 -10.10 -6.33 -27.09
N ALA A 56 -9.62 -5.64 -26.05
CA ALA A 56 -8.20 -5.45 -25.78
C ALA A 56 -7.77 -6.20 -24.49
N PRO A 57 -6.71 -7.04 -24.52
CA PRO A 57 -6.26 -7.76 -23.34
C PRO A 57 -5.36 -6.88 -22.45
N PHE A 58 -5.96 -5.95 -21.69
CA PHE A 58 -5.21 -5.04 -20.81
C PHE A 58 -5.25 -5.41 -19.32
N LEU A 59 -5.94 -6.49 -18.96
CA LEU A 59 -5.92 -7.04 -17.60
C LEU A 59 -4.80 -8.08 -17.44
N PRO A 60 -4.05 -8.10 -16.31
CA PRO A 60 -4.01 -7.05 -15.29
C PRO A 60 -3.22 -5.83 -15.77
N PHE A 61 -3.54 -4.66 -15.22
CA PHE A 61 -2.80 -3.41 -15.45
C PHE A 61 -2.21 -2.87 -14.15
N LYS A 62 -1.22 -1.98 -14.25
CA LYS A 62 -0.69 -1.25 -13.11
C LYS A 62 -1.76 -0.32 -12.55
N CYS A 63 -2.20 -0.54 -11.31
CA CYS A 63 -3.24 0.26 -10.67
C CYS A 63 -2.83 1.74 -10.61
N PRO A 64 -3.63 2.65 -11.18
CA PRO A 64 -3.55 4.06 -10.87
C PRO A 64 -3.79 4.29 -9.37
N MET A 65 -3.08 5.25 -8.78
CA MET A 65 -3.22 5.58 -7.36
C MET A 65 -4.67 5.94 -7.01
N ASP A 66 -5.36 6.70 -7.88
CA ASP A 66 -6.73 7.17 -7.70
C ASP A 66 -7.79 6.07 -7.75
N HIS A 67 -7.44 4.86 -8.22
CA HIS A 67 -8.32 3.71 -8.13
C HIS A 67 -8.46 3.18 -6.69
N VAL A 68 -7.42 3.39 -5.88
CA VAL A 68 -7.27 2.76 -4.56
C VAL A 68 -7.12 3.78 -3.43
N LEU A 69 -6.67 5.00 -3.71
CA LEU A 69 -6.49 6.07 -2.75
C LEU A 69 -7.17 7.35 -3.24
N SER A 70 -7.34 8.33 -2.36
CA SER A 70 -7.77 9.68 -2.75
C SER A 70 -6.57 10.61 -2.83
N PRO A 71 -6.08 10.98 -4.04
CA PRO A 71 -4.97 11.93 -4.17
C PRO A 71 -5.26 13.27 -3.47
N ALA A 72 -6.50 13.76 -3.57
CA ALA A 72 -6.92 14.98 -2.89
C ALA A 72 -6.87 14.88 -1.36
N ALA A 73 -7.17 13.72 -0.78
CA ALA A 73 -7.04 13.52 0.67
C ALA A 73 -5.57 13.49 1.11
N TRP A 74 -4.70 12.84 0.33
CA TRP A 74 -3.27 12.78 0.61
C TRP A 74 -2.60 14.17 0.48
N GLN A 75 -2.98 14.95 -0.54
CA GLN A 75 -2.53 16.32 -0.70
C GLN A 75 -2.98 17.22 0.46
N ARG A 76 -4.25 17.14 0.87
CA ARG A 76 -4.77 17.90 2.03
C ARG A 76 -4.10 17.51 3.35
N ALA A 77 -3.64 16.27 3.47
CA ALA A 77 -2.88 15.79 4.63
C ALA A 77 -1.40 16.19 4.59
N ASN A 78 -0.96 16.95 3.58
CA ASN A 78 0.42 17.36 3.36
C ASN A 78 1.39 16.18 3.47
N LEU A 79 1.07 15.09 2.77
CA LEU A 79 1.92 13.91 2.69
C LEU A 79 2.85 14.03 1.49
N ASP A 80 4.14 13.85 1.73
CA ASP A 80 5.11 13.72 0.66
C ASP A 80 5.14 12.29 0.13
N PHE A 81 4.68 12.13 -1.11
CA PHE A 81 4.70 10.84 -1.80
C PHE A 81 4.96 11.02 -3.30
N ARG A 82 5.37 9.93 -3.93
CA ARG A 82 5.47 9.78 -5.38
C ARG A 82 4.79 8.50 -5.82
N ASP A 83 4.06 8.55 -6.93
CA ASP A 83 3.54 7.34 -7.55
C ASP A 83 4.70 6.40 -7.93
N SER A 84 4.43 5.10 -7.94
CA SER A 84 5.39 4.06 -8.31
C SER A 84 6.02 4.24 -9.71
N SER A 85 5.34 4.88 -10.67
CA SER A 85 5.90 5.19 -12.01
C SER A 85 6.86 6.39 -12.01
N PHE A 86 6.98 7.11 -10.89
CA PHE A 86 7.81 8.31 -10.81
C PHE A 86 9.26 8.05 -11.19
N LEU A 87 9.83 6.92 -10.72
CA LEU A 87 11.22 6.55 -10.96
C LEU A 87 11.51 6.15 -12.42
N THR A 88 10.49 5.86 -13.21
CA THR A 88 10.63 5.44 -14.62
C THR A 88 10.35 6.59 -15.59
N ARG A 89 10.14 7.82 -15.10
CA ARG A 89 9.85 8.97 -15.96
C ARG A 89 11.13 9.47 -16.65
N PRO A 90 11.13 9.65 -17.99
CA PRO A 90 12.29 10.18 -18.70
C PRO A 90 12.75 11.57 -18.22
N GLN A 91 11.84 12.35 -17.64
CA GLN A 91 12.10 13.71 -17.14
C GLN A 91 12.61 13.74 -15.69
N LEU A 92 12.77 12.58 -15.04
CA LEU A 92 13.28 12.54 -13.67
C LEU A 92 14.75 12.99 -13.65
N GLN A 93 15.06 13.96 -12.80
CA GLN A 93 16.43 14.43 -12.63
C GLN A 93 17.32 13.30 -12.07
N PRO A 94 18.50 13.03 -12.68
CA PRO A 94 19.39 11.96 -12.22
C PRO A 94 19.79 12.08 -10.75
N ALA A 95 19.97 13.31 -10.23
CA ALA A 95 20.29 13.55 -8.83
C ALA A 95 19.22 13.00 -7.88
N LEU A 96 17.94 13.11 -8.26
CA LEU A 96 16.84 12.61 -7.45
C LEU A 96 16.70 11.09 -7.58
N ALA A 97 16.88 10.53 -8.79
CA ALA A 97 16.93 9.09 -8.98
C ALA A 97 18.05 8.44 -8.13
N ASN A 98 19.23 9.06 -8.10
CA ASN A 98 20.38 8.63 -7.30
C ASN A 98 20.20 8.87 -5.78
N SER A 99 19.20 9.68 -5.38
CA SER A 99 18.82 9.91 -3.98
C SER A 99 17.64 9.02 -3.57
N THR A 100 17.57 7.82 -4.12
CA THR A 100 16.58 6.80 -3.76
C THR A 100 17.25 5.68 -2.99
N VAL A 101 16.65 5.30 -1.85
CA VAL A 101 16.97 4.05 -1.17
C VAL A 101 15.81 3.07 -1.28
N ASP A 102 16.15 1.85 -1.67
CA ASP A 102 15.31 0.69 -1.72
C ASP A 102 15.44 -0.07 -0.40
N VAL A 103 14.33 -0.29 0.29
CA VAL A 103 14.32 -1.08 1.53
C VAL A 103 13.89 -2.50 1.21
N SER A 104 14.76 -3.45 1.54
CA SER A 104 14.48 -4.88 1.48
C SER A 104 14.24 -5.43 2.88
N LEU A 105 13.17 -6.20 3.03
CA LEU A 105 12.83 -6.86 4.29
C LEU A 105 13.73 -8.09 4.46
N VAL A 106 14.26 -8.26 5.66
CA VAL A 106 14.94 -9.49 6.06
C VAL A 106 14.19 -10.15 7.22
N PRO A 107 14.27 -11.49 7.35
CA PRO A 107 13.73 -12.18 8.51
C PRO A 107 14.21 -11.55 9.82
N PRO A 108 13.42 -11.62 10.91
CA PRO A 108 13.85 -11.14 12.22
C PRO A 108 15.21 -11.78 12.57
N VAL A 109 16.18 -10.95 12.92
CA VAL A 109 17.51 -11.44 13.30
C VAL A 109 17.39 -12.08 14.68
N ASP A 110 17.60 -13.39 14.78
CA ASP A 110 17.83 -14.02 16.09
C ASP A 110 19.02 -13.32 16.73
N SER A 111 18.81 -12.75 17.93
CA SER A 111 19.70 -11.79 18.61
C SER A 111 21.12 -12.29 18.93
N LYS A 112 21.54 -13.44 18.39
CA LYS A 112 22.87 -14.04 18.53
C LYS A 112 23.77 -13.91 17.29
N LEU A 113 23.25 -13.45 16.16
CA LEU A 113 24.07 -13.16 14.97
C LEU A 113 23.95 -11.68 14.61
N GLY A 114 24.64 -10.85 15.40
CA GLY A 114 25.03 -9.51 14.98
C GLY A 114 25.97 -9.63 13.78
N GLN A 115 25.40 -9.68 12.58
CA GLN A 115 26.17 -9.60 11.35
C GLN A 115 25.63 -8.43 10.54
N SER A 116 26.54 -7.52 10.24
CA SER A 116 26.40 -6.49 9.22
C SER A 116 25.71 -7.07 8.00
N LEU A 117 24.48 -6.65 7.75
CA LEU A 117 23.81 -6.96 6.50
C LEU A 117 24.68 -6.39 5.38
N PRO A 118 25.14 -7.20 4.41
CA PRO A 118 25.98 -6.69 3.33
C PRO A 118 25.19 -5.61 2.59
N ALA A 119 25.78 -4.42 2.49
CA ALA A 119 25.25 -3.32 1.69
C ALA A 119 25.39 -3.70 0.21
N THR A 120 24.43 -4.48 -0.31
CA THR A 120 24.45 -4.89 -1.70
C THR A 120 23.83 -3.76 -2.52
N THR A 121 24.68 -2.93 -3.11
CA THR A 121 24.45 -1.69 -3.90
C THR A 121 24.19 -0.40 -3.09
N PRO A 122 24.71 0.77 -3.52
CA PRO A 122 24.57 2.04 -2.80
C PRO A 122 23.12 2.48 -2.54
N SER A 123 22.17 1.91 -3.29
CA SER A 123 20.76 2.25 -3.25
C SER A 123 19.89 1.24 -2.52
N THR A 124 20.43 0.15 -1.92
CA THR A 124 19.60 -0.84 -1.20
C THR A 124 20.00 -0.96 0.27
N ALA A 125 19.03 -0.80 1.17
CA ALA A 125 19.18 -1.00 2.59
C ALA A 125 18.32 -2.18 3.07
N MET A 126 18.84 -2.94 4.03
CA MET A 126 18.15 -4.11 4.59
C MET A 126 17.58 -3.74 5.95
N LEU A 127 16.31 -4.08 6.18
CA LEU A 127 15.61 -3.79 7.43
C LEU A 127 14.92 -5.06 7.95
N PRO A 128 15.21 -5.49 9.19
CA PRO A 128 14.51 -6.63 9.78
C PRO A 128 13.01 -6.41 9.87
N MET A 129 12.24 -7.47 9.62
CA MET A 129 10.80 -7.46 9.90
C MET A 129 10.55 -7.21 11.38
N HIS A 130 9.38 -6.65 11.68
CA HIS A 130 8.93 -6.33 13.03
C HIS A 130 9.81 -5.29 13.75
N THR A 131 10.48 -4.41 13.02
CA THR A 131 11.29 -3.35 13.60
C THR A 131 10.41 -2.24 14.18
N THR A 132 10.99 -1.43 15.08
CA THR A 132 10.39 -0.18 15.54
C THR A 132 10.88 0.99 14.68
N THR A 133 10.17 2.11 14.69
CA THR A 133 10.67 3.32 14.00
C THR A 133 12.04 3.76 14.50
N ASP A 134 12.30 3.68 15.80
CA ASP A 134 13.58 4.10 16.38
C ASP A 134 14.72 3.22 15.87
N GLU A 135 14.50 1.91 15.81
CA GLU A 135 15.46 0.97 15.25
C GLU A 135 15.68 1.23 13.76
N ALA A 136 14.60 1.45 13.00
CA ALA A 136 14.69 1.77 11.58
C ALA A 136 15.43 3.09 11.32
N VAL A 137 15.21 4.13 12.14
CA VAL A 137 15.94 5.40 12.07
C VAL A 137 17.43 5.20 12.34
N ARG A 138 17.80 4.38 13.32
CA ARG A 138 19.22 4.06 13.57
C ARG A 138 19.85 3.30 12.39
N LEU A 139 19.14 2.30 11.84
CA LEU A 139 19.67 1.45 10.77
C LEU A 139 19.75 2.19 9.42
N LEU A 140 18.77 3.04 9.11
CA LEU A 140 18.65 3.71 7.82
C LEU A 140 19.14 5.16 7.83
N GLY A 141 19.41 5.73 9.00
CA GLY A 141 19.87 7.11 9.19
C GLY A 141 21.37 7.33 8.94
N SER A 142 22.13 6.27 8.67
CA SER A 142 23.58 6.35 8.45
C SER A 142 23.98 5.98 7.01
N GLY A 143 25.20 6.39 6.61
CA GLY A 143 25.75 6.07 5.28
C GLY A 143 24.96 6.68 4.12
N ALA A 144 25.06 6.04 2.94
CA ALA A 144 24.34 6.45 1.73
C ALA A 144 22.82 6.36 1.88
N ALA A 145 22.33 5.44 2.70
CA ALA A 145 20.91 5.36 3.04
C ALA A 145 20.46 6.61 3.81
N GLY A 146 21.28 7.14 4.72
CA GLY A 146 20.97 8.31 5.56
C GLY A 146 20.66 9.59 4.79
N SER A 147 21.29 9.79 3.62
CA SER A 147 21.13 11.00 2.79
C SER A 147 20.10 10.85 1.66
N ALA A 148 19.41 9.71 1.56
CA ALA A 148 18.42 9.48 0.52
C ALA A 148 17.14 10.28 0.78
N THR A 149 16.68 11.02 -0.23
CA THR A 149 15.44 11.81 -0.22
C THR A 149 14.21 10.92 -0.43
N LEU A 150 14.34 9.93 -1.30
CA LEU A 150 13.27 9.01 -1.69
C LEU A 150 13.44 7.67 -0.98
N LEU A 151 12.32 7.16 -0.48
CA LEU A 151 12.23 5.85 0.14
C LEU A 151 11.30 4.97 -0.72
N ARG A 152 11.86 3.93 -1.34
CA ARG A 152 11.09 2.91 -2.05
C ARG A 152 11.07 1.63 -1.24
N ILE A 153 9.88 1.13 -0.95
CA ILE A 153 9.69 -0.11 -0.21
C ILE A 153 8.79 -1.00 -1.05
N PRO A 154 9.34 -1.93 -1.85
CA PRO A 154 8.53 -2.80 -2.72
C PRO A 154 7.50 -3.62 -1.94
N HIS A 155 7.87 -4.05 -0.73
CA HIS A 155 7.02 -4.77 0.22
C HIS A 155 7.29 -4.21 1.61
N ALA A 156 6.32 -3.59 2.25
CA ALA A 156 6.42 -3.00 3.58
C ALA A 156 5.61 -3.75 4.63
N ARG A 157 4.77 -4.71 4.26
CA ARG A 157 3.91 -5.43 5.21
C ARG A 157 4.70 -6.12 6.30
N GLY A 158 4.40 -5.77 7.54
CA GLY A 158 5.05 -6.37 8.70
C GLY A 158 6.48 -5.85 8.91
N ILE A 159 6.93 -4.85 8.16
CA ILE A 159 8.24 -4.24 8.41
C ILE A 159 8.22 -3.51 9.76
N LEU A 160 7.18 -2.71 10.03
CA LEU A 160 7.02 -1.98 11.28
C LEU A 160 6.03 -2.68 12.20
N CYS A 161 6.44 -2.83 13.46
CA CYS A 161 5.57 -3.30 14.52
C CYS A 161 5.16 -2.20 15.50
N GLY A 162 5.94 -1.14 15.64
CA GLY A 162 5.68 -0.09 16.62
C GLY A 162 6.32 1.23 16.25
N LEU A 163 5.77 2.29 16.82
CA LEU A 163 6.30 3.65 16.74
C LEU A 163 6.89 4.02 18.11
N GLY A 164 7.91 4.87 18.13
CA GLY A 164 8.73 5.17 19.32
C GLY A 164 7.92 5.65 20.52
N SER A 165 7.20 6.76 20.37
CA SER A 165 6.50 7.46 21.45
C SER A 165 4.97 7.51 21.28
N ALA A 166 4.25 7.75 22.37
CA ALA A 166 2.80 7.95 22.34
C ALA A 166 2.38 9.16 21.48
N SER A 167 3.20 10.21 21.45
CA SER A 167 3.02 11.38 20.59
C SER A 167 3.13 11.03 19.11
N GLU A 168 4.12 10.23 18.73
CA GLU A 168 4.29 9.78 17.33
C GLU A 168 3.15 8.87 16.91
N VAL A 169 2.65 7.99 17.79
CA VAL A 169 1.44 7.19 17.53
C VAL A 169 0.23 8.09 17.30
N ALA A 170 0.00 9.09 18.16
CA ALA A 170 -1.12 10.01 18.01
C ALA A 170 -1.03 10.86 16.74
N GLU A 171 0.18 11.32 16.38
CA GLU A 171 0.42 12.03 15.13
C GLU A 171 0.17 11.14 13.92
N PHE A 172 0.75 9.93 13.92
CA PHE A 172 0.55 8.97 12.85
C PHE A 172 -0.93 8.63 12.67
N HIS A 173 -1.70 8.49 13.75
CA HIS A 173 -3.15 8.25 13.67
C HIS A 173 -3.93 9.39 13.01
N ARG A 174 -3.47 10.64 13.10
CA ARG A 174 -4.11 11.76 12.40
C ARG A 174 -3.92 11.63 10.90
N ILE A 175 -2.71 11.30 10.45
CA ILE A 175 -2.41 11.15 9.02
C ILE A 175 -2.94 9.83 8.44
N ALA A 176 -2.91 8.73 9.20
CA ALA A 176 -3.36 7.41 8.77
C ALA A 176 -4.86 7.35 8.43
N ARG A 177 -5.63 8.40 8.76
CA ARG A 177 -7.01 8.58 8.29
C ARG A 177 -7.15 8.63 6.78
N VAL A 178 -6.08 8.97 6.04
CA VAL A 178 -6.07 8.93 4.57
C VAL A 178 -5.80 7.54 4.00
N LEU A 179 -5.44 6.56 4.84
CA LEU A 179 -5.27 5.15 4.47
C LEU A 179 -6.62 4.45 4.38
N THR A 180 -7.48 5.01 3.53
CA THR A 180 -8.80 4.53 3.23
C THR A 180 -8.96 4.47 1.73
N THR A 181 -9.52 3.37 1.24
CA THR A 181 -9.96 3.31 -0.14
C THR A 181 -11.40 3.80 -0.21
N PRO A 182 -11.80 4.51 -1.27
CA PRO A 182 -13.22 4.70 -1.52
C PRO A 182 -13.85 3.34 -1.81
N ALA A 183 -15.12 3.14 -1.42
CA ALA A 183 -15.86 1.91 -1.70
C ALA A 183 -15.74 1.56 -3.19
N TRP A 184 -15.47 0.30 -3.50
CA TRP A 184 -15.51 -0.19 -4.88
C TRP A 184 -16.90 -0.76 -5.12
N CYS A 185 -17.67 -0.12 -6.00
CA CYS A 185 -19.05 -0.47 -6.28
C CYS A 185 -19.25 -0.80 -7.76
N THR A 186 -20.18 -1.70 -8.04
CA THR A 186 -20.59 -2.04 -9.40
C THR A 186 -22.09 -2.32 -9.43
N ARG A 187 -22.75 -1.86 -10.50
CA ARG A 187 -24.12 -2.26 -10.78
C ARG A 187 -24.14 -3.68 -11.33
N CYS A 188 -25.23 -4.40 -11.07
CA CYS A 188 -25.37 -5.79 -11.44
C CYS A 188 -26.81 -6.09 -11.85
N HIS A 189 -27.27 -5.44 -12.92
CA HIS A 189 -28.63 -5.62 -13.43
C HIS A 189 -28.90 -7.12 -13.67
N GLY A 190 -29.84 -7.70 -12.91
CA GLY A 190 -30.16 -9.13 -12.95
C GLY A 190 -29.49 -10.01 -11.88
N GLY A 191 -28.88 -9.42 -10.85
CA GLY A 191 -28.45 -10.10 -9.63
C GLY A 191 -26.93 -10.21 -9.47
N CYS A 192 -26.38 -9.47 -8.50
CA CYS A 192 -24.95 -9.44 -8.18
C CYS A 192 -24.35 -10.81 -7.89
N GLN A 193 -25.09 -11.66 -7.18
CA GLN A 193 -24.59 -12.98 -6.77
C GLN A 193 -24.21 -13.86 -7.96
N ARG A 194 -25.00 -13.83 -9.04
CA ARG A 194 -24.72 -14.59 -10.26
C ARG A 194 -23.44 -14.10 -10.95
N LEU A 195 -23.24 -12.78 -11.02
CA LEU A 195 -22.05 -12.21 -11.67
C LEU A 195 -20.80 -12.44 -10.82
N LEU A 196 -20.90 -12.23 -9.50
CA LEU A 196 -19.80 -12.38 -8.56
C LEU A 196 -19.38 -13.83 -8.33
N ALA A 197 -20.29 -14.80 -8.49
CA ALA A 197 -19.97 -16.23 -8.37
C ALA A 197 -18.92 -16.72 -9.38
N ARG A 198 -18.63 -15.94 -10.43
CA ARG A 198 -17.53 -16.22 -11.36
C ARG A 198 -16.16 -15.84 -10.80
N TRP A 199 -16.12 -15.00 -9.78
CA TRP A 199 -14.91 -14.35 -9.27
C TRP A 199 -14.61 -14.68 -7.81
N PHE A 200 -15.64 -15.01 -7.03
CA PHE A 200 -15.55 -15.27 -5.60
C PHE A 200 -16.29 -16.56 -5.26
N LYS A 201 -15.75 -17.29 -4.28
CA LYS A 201 -16.53 -18.36 -3.64
C LYS A 201 -17.67 -17.75 -2.79
N PRO A 202 -18.77 -18.47 -2.56
CA PRO A 202 -19.91 -17.96 -1.79
C PRO A 202 -19.56 -17.46 -0.37
N ASP A 203 -18.57 -18.07 0.27
CA ASP A 203 -18.00 -17.74 1.58
C ASP A 203 -17.02 -16.56 1.55
N GLU A 204 -16.43 -16.27 0.38
CA GLU A 204 -15.51 -15.15 0.17
C GLU A 204 -16.23 -13.84 -0.18
N LEU A 205 -17.53 -13.90 -0.52
CA LEU A 205 -18.35 -12.71 -0.77
C LEU A 205 -18.52 -11.93 0.53
N PRO A 206 -17.80 -10.80 0.71
CA PRO A 206 -17.95 -9.98 1.89
C PRO A 206 -19.42 -9.56 1.99
N GLY A 207 -20.00 -9.60 3.20
CA GLY A 207 -21.38 -9.17 3.46
C GLY A 207 -21.69 -7.70 3.14
N ALA A 208 -20.75 -6.96 2.55
CA ALA A 208 -20.92 -5.59 2.13
C ALA A 208 -21.85 -5.50 0.90
N GLY A 209 -22.99 -4.85 1.10
CA GLY A 209 -23.86 -4.35 0.02
C GLY A 209 -24.55 -5.41 -0.83
N ARG A 210 -25.35 -6.32 -0.24
CA ARG A 210 -26.29 -7.16 -1.00
C ARG A 210 -27.50 -6.34 -1.47
N GLY A 211 -27.30 -5.44 -2.44
CA GLY A 211 -28.39 -4.95 -3.27
C GLY A 211 -28.71 -5.98 -4.35
N THR A 212 -29.96 -6.04 -4.83
CA THR A 212 -30.29 -6.86 -6.01
C THR A 212 -29.66 -6.28 -7.29
N THR A 213 -29.34 -4.98 -7.28
CA THR A 213 -28.88 -4.21 -8.45
C THR A 213 -27.51 -3.57 -8.30
N GLU A 214 -26.91 -3.60 -7.10
CA GLU A 214 -25.59 -3.02 -6.82
C GLU A 214 -24.86 -3.83 -5.75
N TRP A 215 -23.54 -3.97 -5.91
CA TRP A 215 -22.66 -4.52 -4.90
C TRP A 215 -21.50 -3.57 -4.64
N CYS A 216 -21.15 -3.42 -3.37
CA CYS A 216 -20.07 -2.55 -2.93
C CYS A 216 -19.16 -3.29 -1.96
N MET A 217 -17.86 -3.23 -2.18
CA MET A 217 -16.85 -3.66 -1.23
C MET A 217 -16.16 -2.45 -0.59
N GLN A 218 -16.13 -2.43 0.73
CA GLN A 218 -15.32 -1.51 1.50
C GLN A 218 -14.17 -2.30 2.16
N PRO A 219 -12.92 -2.15 1.67
CA PRO A 219 -11.76 -2.70 2.35
C PRO A 219 -11.67 -2.17 3.79
N PRO A 220 -11.39 -3.04 4.77
CA PRO A 220 -11.13 -2.62 6.14
C PRO A 220 -9.86 -1.77 6.18
N ARG A 221 -9.80 -0.88 7.17
CA ARG A 221 -8.59 -0.12 7.45
C ARG A 221 -7.52 -1.05 8.03
N PRO A 222 -6.23 -0.76 7.79
CA PRO A 222 -5.16 -1.50 8.43
C PRO A 222 -5.18 -1.24 9.95
N PRO A 223 -4.71 -2.19 10.77
CA PRO A 223 -4.72 -2.05 12.23
C PRO A 223 -3.91 -0.83 12.67
N ALA A 224 -4.42 -0.07 13.64
CA ALA A 224 -3.76 1.11 14.18
C ALA A 224 -2.56 0.71 15.07
N PHE A 225 -1.50 1.52 15.07
CA PHE A 225 -0.41 1.31 16.02
C PHE A 225 -0.88 1.57 17.45
N SER A 226 -0.23 0.94 18.43
CA SER A 226 -0.50 1.18 19.84
C SER A 226 0.82 1.41 20.55
N PHE A 227 0.91 2.51 21.30
CA PHE A 227 2.09 2.79 22.10
C PHE A 227 2.41 1.63 23.05
N GLY A 228 3.69 1.25 23.12
CA GLY A 228 4.16 0.14 23.94
C GLY A 228 3.73 -1.26 23.47
N LYS A 229 3.11 -1.39 22.29
CA LYS A 229 2.67 -2.69 21.73
C LYS A 229 3.17 -2.88 20.30
N CYS A 230 3.65 -4.09 20.03
CA CYS A 230 3.91 -4.59 18.69
C CYS A 230 2.57 -4.90 18.00
N VAL A 231 2.22 -4.13 16.97
CA VAL A 231 1.01 -4.30 16.14
C VAL A 231 1.42 -4.55 14.69
N LEU A 232 1.53 -5.83 14.34
CA LEU A 232 1.85 -6.25 12.98
C LEU A 232 0.67 -6.12 12.04
N ASN A 233 0.99 -5.87 10.76
CA ASN A 233 0.02 -5.88 9.69
C ASN A 233 -0.10 -7.28 9.08
N THR A 234 -0.66 -8.21 9.84
CA THR A 234 -0.98 -9.52 9.29
C THR A 234 -2.34 -9.41 8.59
N VAL A 235 -2.37 -9.74 7.29
CA VAL A 235 -3.65 -10.08 6.66
C VAL A 235 -4.15 -11.33 7.40
N PRO A 236 -5.41 -11.39 7.87
CA PRO A 236 -5.94 -12.61 8.45
C PRO A 236 -5.65 -13.76 7.49
N SER A 237 -5.03 -14.82 7.99
CA SER A 237 -4.89 -16.08 7.25
C SER A 237 -6.30 -16.54 6.88
N SER A 238 -6.66 -16.38 5.60
CA SER A 238 -7.84 -16.98 4.99
C SER A 238 -7.70 -18.49 4.95
#